data_AF-A0A7W2Y4X9-F1
#
_entry.id   AF-A0A7W2Y4X9-F1
#
_cell.length_a   1.000
_cell.length_b   1.000
_cell.length_c   1.000
_cell.angle_alpha   90.00
_cell.angle_beta   90.00
_cell.angle_gamma   90.00
#
_symmetry.space_group_name_H-M   'P 1'
#
loop_
_entity.id
_entity.type
_entity.pdbx_description
1 polymer ?
#
loop_
_entity_poly.entity_id
_entity_poly.type
_entity_poly.pdbx_seq_one_letter_code
_entity_poly.pdbx_strand_id
1 'polypeptide(L)'
;MNKAIISSLAFLLTVLPFMVDAEEQKPKKLANVEYLSITYTDFKPGKADRAMEIIKEHYFPASKTAGTQVPYIVRLQSGEWDMATAWTLKEGYSSMEWEISAEGIKWMQAFNKQEGEEKSKEIRDEFNSLIQRSNHVIGYHPIDIK
;
A
#
# COMPACT_ATOMS: atom_id res chain seq x y z
N MET A 1 -38.37 -56.58 -57.31
CA MET A 1 -38.88 -57.12 -56.03
C MET A 1 -37.72 -57.62 -55.20
N ASN A 2 -37.76 -57.36 -53.88
CA ASN A 2 -36.83 -57.76 -52.81
C ASN A 2 -35.56 -56.89 -52.69
N LYS A 3 -35.23 -56.19 -51.59
CA LYS A 3 -35.71 -56.13 -50.20
C LYS A 3 -35.42 -54.73 -49.62
N ALA A 4 -36.27 -54.27 -48.71
CA ALA A 4 -36.02 -53.13 -47.83
C ALA A 4 -35.16 -53.54 -46.60
N ILE A 5 -34.89 -52.55 -45.72
CA ILE A 5 -34.32 -52.61 -44.36
C ILE A 5 -32.77 -52.49 -44.42
N ILE A 6 -32.07 -51.51 -43.84
CA ILE A 6 -32.16 -50.94 -42.49
C ILE A 6 -31.77 -49.45 -42.49
N SER A 7 -32.62 -48.64 -41.84
CA SER A 7 -32.33 -47.30 -41.33
C SER A 7 -31.44 -47.39 -40.09
N SER A 8 -30.22 -46.83 -40.15
CA SER A 8 -29.37 -46.46 -39.01
C SER A 8 -28.16 -45.73 -39.62
N LEU A 9 -27.74 -44.53 -39.24
CA LEU A 9 -27.62 -43.96 -37.92
C LEU A 9 -27.60 -42.42 -38.11
N ALA A 10 -28.68 -41.77 -37.69
CA ALA A 10 -28.66 -40.34 -37.46
C ALA A 10 -27.66 -40.03 -36.33
N PHE A 11 -27.11 -38.82 -36.39
CA PHE A 11 -26.56 -38.11 -35.23
C PHE A 11 -25.17 -38.59 -34.74
N LEU A 12 -24.10 -38.32 -35.50
CA LEU A 12 -22.85 -37.96 -34.84
C LEU A 12 -22.94 -36.50 -34.40
N LEU A 13 -23.56 -36.39 -33.23
CA LEU A 13 -23.65 -35.24 -32.36
C LEU A 13 -22.26 -34.61 -32.25
N THR A 14 -22.18 -33.37 -32.72
CA THR A 14 -21.31 -32.29 -32.27
C THR A 14 -20.75 -32.50 -30.87
N VAL A 15 -19.52 -33.01 -30.76
CA VAL A 15 -18.69 -32.80 -29.58
C VAL A 15 -17.27 -32.54 -30.07
N LEU A 16 -17.06 -31.40 -30.74
CA LEU A 16 -15.75 -30.78 -30.62
C LEU A 16 -15.61 -30.48 -29.13
N PRO A 17 -14.64 -31.08 -28.43
CA PRO A 17 -14.42 -30.69 -27.06
C PRO A 17 -14.13 -29.20 -27.11
N PHE A 18 -14.94 -28.42 -26.40
CA PHE A 18 -14.46 -27.20 -25.78
C PHE A 18 -13.32 -27.64 -24.85
N MET A 19 -12.16 -27.97 -25.41
CA MET A 19 -10.89 -27.71 -24.75
C MET A 19 -10.79 -26.20 -24.75
N VAL A 20 -11.60 -25.58 -23.88
CA VAL A 20 -11.16 -24.37 -23.21
C VAL A 20 -9.80 -24.77 -22.68
N ASP A 21 -8.78 -24.14 -23.24
CA ASP A 21 -7.41 -24.24 -22.76
C ASP A 21 -7.50 -24.03 -21.25
N ALA A 22 -7.49 -25.14 -20.51
CA ALA A 22 -7.38 -25.10 -19.07
C ALA A 22 -5.91 -24.80 -18.86
N GLU A 23 -5.54 -23.54 -19.12
CA GLU A 23 -4.20 -23.01 -18.95
C GLU A 23 -3.81 -23.42 -17.53
N GLU A 24 -2.85 -24.34 -17.43
CA GLU A 24 -2.45 -24.97 -16.17
C GLU A 24 -2.15 -23.83 -15.19
N GLN A 25 -3.00 -23.67 -14.16
CA GLN A 25 -2.89 -22.58 -13.19
C GLN A 25 -1.64 -22.81 -12.33
N LYS A 26 -0.48 -22.46 -12.88
CA LYS A 26 0.79 -22.48 -12.16
C LYS A 26 0.81 -21.36 -11.13
N PRO A 27 1.42 -21.58 -9.95
CA PRO A 27 1.67 -20.50 -9.01
C PRO A 27 2.39 -19.35 -9.72
N LYS A 28 1.82 -18.15 -9.67
CA LYS A 28 2.41 -16.93 -10.21
C LYS A 28 2.53 -15.92 -9.08
N LYS A 29 3.69 -15.27 -8.96
CA LYS A 29 3.88 -14.11 -8.07
C LYS A 29 3.34 -12.87 -8.76
N LEU A 30 2.96 -11.86 -7.97
CA LEU A 30 2.77 -10.51 -8.49
C LEU A 30 4.07 -10.04 -9.15
N ALA A 31 3.95 -9.48 -10.35
CA ALA A 31 5.07 -8.93 -11.12
C ALA A 31 4.74 -7.48 -11.48
N ASN A 32 5.77 -6.63 -11.61
CA ASN A 32 5.63 -5.21 -11.97
C ASN A 32 4.70 -4.42 -11.02
N VAL A 33 4.82 -4.69 -9.71
CA VAL A 33 4.06 -3.97 -8.67
C VAL A 33 5.00 -3.28 -7.70
N GLU A 34 4.56 -2.16 -7.15
CA GLU A 34 5.14 -1.56 -5.95
C GLU A 34 4.29 -1.94 -4.74
N TYR A 35 4.94 -2.31 -3.64
CA TYR A 35 4.23 -2.53 -2.38
C TYR A 35 4.17 -1.24 -1.58
N LEU A 36 3.02 -0.98 -0.97
CA LEU A 36 2.74 0.24 -0.22
C LEU A 36 2.34 -0.11 1.21
N SER A 37 2.91 0.61 2.16
CA SER A 37 2.42 0.70 3.54
C SER A 37 1.52 1.92 3.64
N ILE A 38 0.22 1.69 3.85
CA ILE A 38 -0.80 2.73 3.88
C ILE A 38 -1.34 2.86 5.29
N THR A 39 -1.34 4.08 5.82
CA THR A 39 -1.95 4.39 7.11
C THR A 39 -3.09 5.38 6.91
N TYR A 40 -4.28 4.98 7.30
CA TYR A 40 -5.41 5.88 7.50
C TYR A 40 -5.37 6.42 8.92
N THR A 41 -5.56 7.72 9.08
CA THR A 41 -5.49 8.41 10.37
C THR A 41 -6.71 9.28 10.55
N ASP A 42 -7.32 9.13 11.72
CA ASP A 42 -8.42 9.93 12.24
C ASP A 42 -7.85 10.68 13.44
N PHE A 43 -7.91 12.01 13.39
CA PHE A 43 -7.38 12.88 14.42
C PHE A 43 -8.46 13.26 15.42
N LYS A 44 -8.05 13.64 16.62
CA LYS A 44 -8.98 14.23 17.60
C LYS A 44 -9.64 15.48 17.00
N PRO A 45 -10.88 15.82 17.39
CA PRO A 45 -11.60 16.96 16.82
C PRO A 45 -10.76 18.25 16.79
N GLY A 46 -10.64 18.85 15.61
CA GLY A 46 -9.89 20.08 15.37
C GLY A 46 -8.36 19.95 15.41
N LYS A 47 -7.79 18.74 15.41
CA LYS A 47 -6.33 18.52 15.49
C LYS A 47 -5.64 18.20 14.18
N ALA A 48 -6.40 17.93 13.10
CA ALA A 48 -5.84 17.59 11.80
C ALA A 48 -4.89 18.67 11.25
N ASP A 49 -5.24 19.95 11.37
CA ASP A 49 -4.40 21.04 10.85
C ASP A 49 -3.09 21.17 11.65
N ARG A 50 -3.12 20.98 12.97
CA ARG A 50 -1.90 20.95 13.80
C ARG A 50 -1.01 19.76 13.45
N ALA A 51 -1.60 18.59 13.18
CA ALA A 51 -0.83 17.43 12.72
C ALA A 51 -0.14 17.71 11.39
N MET A 52 -0.82 18.38 10.45
CA MET A 52 -0.23 18.77 9.17
C MET A 52 0.88 19.81 9.30
N GLU A 53 0.72 20.77 10.22
CA GLU A 53 1.77 21.73 10.55
C GLU A 53 3.02 21.00 11.04
N ILE A 54 2.88 20.05 11.97
CA ILE A 54 4.02 19.25 12.47
C ILE A 54 4.71 18.50 11.33
N ILE A 55 3.94 17.84 10.46
CA ILE A 55 4.51 17.09 9.33
C ILE A 55 5.31 18.03 8.41
N LYS A 56 4.73 19.18 8.05
CA LYS A 56 5.30 20.10 7.07
C LYS A 56 6.51 20.85 7.60
N GLU A 57 6.43 21.35 8.82
CA GLU A 57 7.42 22.25 9.40
C GLU A 57 8.54 21.51 10.14
N HIS A 58 8.28 20.29 10.64
CA HIS A 58 9.26 19.53 11.44
C HIS A 58 9.72 18.24 10.74
N TYR A 59 8.81 17.39 10.29
CA TYR A 59 9.18 16.05 9.77
C TYR A 59 9.76 16.07 8.35
N PHE A 60 9.14 16.83 7.43
CA PHE A 60 9.61 16.92 6.04
C PHE A 60 11.01 17.53 5.90
N PRO A 61 11.39 18.60 6.63
CA PRO A 61 12.76 19.10 6.61
C PRO A 61 13.80 18.08 7.07
N ALA A 62 13.46 17.27 8.08
CA ALA A 62 14.33 16.18 8.53
C ALA A 62 14.50 15.10 7.45
N SER A 63 13.41 14.67 6.80
CA SER A 63 13.50 13.71 5.68
C SER A 63 14.32 14.24 4.52
N LYS A 64 14.13 15.51 4.15
CA LYS A 64 14.90 16.18 3.10
C LYS A 64 16.39 16.20 3.43
N THR A 65 16.75 16.51 4.68
CA THR A 65 18.15 16.54 5.13
C THR A 65 18.76 15.14 5.18
N ALA A 66 17.99 14.14 5.63
CA ALA A 66 18.44 12.75 5.72
C ALA A 66 18.50 12.02 4.37
N GLY A 67 17.88 12.59 3.32
CA GLY A 67 17.69 11.90 2.04
C GLY A 67 16.77 10.68 2.17
N THR A 68 15.83 10.70 3.12
CA THR A 68 14.86 9.62 3.32
C THR A 68 13.56 9.93 2.58
N GLN A 69 12.77 8.89 2.32
CA GLN A 69 11.48 9.07 1.67
C GLN A 69 10.51 9.93 2.49
N VAL A 70 9.53 10.50 1.80
CA VAL A 70 8.33 11.13 2.39
C VAL A 70 7.12 10.38 1.84
N PRO A 71 6.02 10.24 2.61
CA PRO A 71 4.86 9.55 2.12
C PRO A 71 4.13 10.39 1.10
N TYR A 72 3.37 9.74 0.22
CA TYR A 72 2.26 10.39 -0.45
C TYR A 72 1.15 10.66 0.57
N ILE A 73 0.71 11.91 0.69
CA ILE A 73 -0.30 12.31 1.68
C ILE A 73 -1.57 12.75 0.96
N VAL A 74 -2.70 12.17 1.37
CA VAL A 74 -4.04 12.56 0.92
C VAL A 74 -4.82 13.05 2.13
N ARG A 75 -5.31 14.30 2.08
CA ARG A 75 -6.31 14.79 3.04
C ARG A 75 -7.69 14.40 2.54
N LEU A 76 -8.41 13.65 3.36
CA LEU A 76 -9.73 13.14 3.02
C LEU A 76 -10.78 14.15 3.51
N GLN A 77 -11.75 14.47 2.64
CA GLN A 77 -12.83 15.42 2.96
C GLN A 77 -14.14 14.73 3.35
N SER A 78 -14.21 13.41 3.20
CA SER A 78 -15.39 12.60 3.47
C SER A 78 -14.97 11.19 3.91
N GLY A 79 -15.89 10.47 4.56
CA GLY A 79 -15.60 9.17 5.17
C GLY A 79 -15.20 9.34 6.64
N GLU A 80 -14.67 8.27 7.23
CA GLU A 80 -14.36 8.23 8.67
C GLU A 80 -12.92 8.58 9.03
N TRP A 81 -12.10 8.96 8.03
CA TRP A 81 -10.67 9.21 8.17
C TRP A 81 -10.36 10.62 7.69
N ASP A 82 -9.41 11.29 8.34
CA ASP A 82 -8.97 12.63 7.97
C ASP A 82 -7.81 12.62 6.96
N MET A 83 -6.97 11.58 7.02
CA MET A 83 -5.75 11.49 6.23
C MET A 83 -5.41 10.06 5.85
N ALA A 84 -4.89 9.87 4.65
CA ALA A 84 -4.17 8.67 4.25
C ALA A 84 -2.71 9.02 3.93
N THR A 85 -1.78 8.21 4.42
CA THR A 85 -0.36 8.28 4.05
C THR A 85 0.05 6.98 3.39
N ALA A 86 0.76 7.04 2.28
CA ALA A 86 1.27 5.87 1.57
C ALA A 86 2.79 5.95 1.44
N TRP A 87 3.47 4.93 1.95
CA TRP A 87 4.91 4.76 1.89
C TRP A 87 5.27 3.60 0.97
N THR A 88 6.23 3.79 0.08
CA THR A 88 6.73 2.70 -0.77
C THR A 88 7.64 1.79 0.05
N LEU A 89 7.36 0.49 0.01
CA LEU A 89 8.23 -0.54 0.55
C LEU A 89 9.33 -0.85 -0.47
N LYS A 90 10.47 -0.15 -0.36
CA LYS A 90 11.57 -0.21 -1.34
C LYS A 90 12.16 -1.61 -1.54
N GLU A 91 12.08 -2.47 -0.53
CA GLU A 91 12.54 -3.86 -0.58
C GLU A 91 11.36 -4.84 -0.65
N GLY A 92 10.17 -4.36 -1.03
CA GLY A 92 8.93 -5.13 -0.97
C GLY A 92 8.61 -5.57 0.46
N TYR A 93 8.05 -6.77 0.61
CA TYR A 93 7.69 -7.29 1.94
C TYR A 93 8.86 -7.43 2.92
N SER A 94 10.10 -7.58 2.44
CA SER A 94 11.28 -7.65 3.32
C SER A 94 11.53 -6.34 4.07
N SER A 95 10.96 -5.22 3.62
CA SER A 95 10.97 -3.97 4.40
C SER A 95 10.29 -4.12 5.78
N MET A 96 9.43 -5.12 5.97
CA MET A 96 8.74 -5.39 7.24
C MET A 96 9.57 -6.23 8.21
N GLU A 97 10.72 -6.76 7.80
CA GLU A 97 11.61 -7.59 8.65
C GLU A 97 12.40 -6.73 9.65
N TRP A 98 12.40 -5.41 9.48
CA TRP A 98 13.13 -4.46 10.31
C TRP A 98 12.31 -3.97 11.51
N GLU A 99 12.82 -4.14 12.73
CA GLU A 99 12.29 -3.43 13.91
C GLU A 99 12.65 -1.93 13.85
N ILE A 100 13.88 -1.63 13.43
CA ILE A 100 14.37 -0.27 13.16
C ILE A 100 15.14 -0.30 11.84
N SER A 101 14.68 0.42 10.83
CA SER A 101 15.33 0.47 9.53
C SER A 101 16.49 1.47 9.48
N ALA A 102 17.44 1.26 8.56
CA ALA A 102 18.53 2.21 8.33
C ALA A 102 18.02 3.61 7.92
N GLU A 103 16.91 3.70 7.18
CA GLU A 103 16.26 4.97 6.87
C GLU A 103 15.67 5.63 8.14
N GLY A 104 15.04 4.84 9.01
CA GLY A 104 14.52 5.33 10.30
C GLY A 104 15.63 5.93 11.18
N ILE A 105 16.79 5.29 11.25
CA ILE A 105 17.96 5.81 11.98
C ILE A 105 18.43 7.14 11.38
N LYS A 106 18.60 7.19 10.05
CA LYS A 106 19.03 8.42 9.34
C LYS A 106 18.05 9.57 9.58
N TRP A 107 16.75 9.30 9.46
CA TRP A 107 15.72 10.30 9.71
C TRP A 107 15.76 10.79 11.16
N MET A 108 15.85 9.89 12.13
CA MET A 108 15.87 10.26 13.54
C MET A 108 17.12 11.09 13.90
N GLN A 109 18.29 10.71 13.39
CA GLN A 109 19.51 11.49 13.57
C GLN A 109 19.39 12.90 12.97
N ALA A 110 18.83 13.02 11.77
CA ALA A 110 18.60 14.32 11.14
C ALA A 110 17.60 15.17 11.93
N PHE A 111 16.50 14.56 12.40
CA PHE A 111 15.48 15.27 13.16
C PHE A 111 16.00 15.74 14.53
N ASN A 112 16.73 14.88 15.25
CA ASN A 112 17.39 15.25 16.51
C ASN A 112 18.43 16.37 16.31
N LYS A 113 19.17 16.36 15.20
CA LYS A 113 20.11 17.44 14.87
C LYS A 113 19.39 18.75 14.54
N GLN A 114 18.21 18.68 13.93
CA GLN A 114 17.40 19.84 13.54
C GLN A 114 16.76 20.52 14.75
N GLU A 115 16.09 19.77 15.62
CA GLU A 115 15.29 20.33 16.72
C GLU A 115 15.99 20.28 18.09
N GLY A 116 16.98 19.40 18.25
CA GLY A 116 17.46 18.92 19.54
C GLY A 116 16.69 17.68 20.02
N GLU A 117 17.33 16.81 20.81
CA GLU A 117 16.75 15.50 21.19
C GLU A 117 15.47 15.63 22.03
N GLU A 118 15.48 16.50 23.05
CA GLU A 118 14.31 16.73 23.92
C GLU A 118 13.14 17.27 23.11
N LYS A 119 13.39 18.29 22.27
CA LYS A 119 12.34 18.90 21.44
C LYS A 119 11.81 17.95 20.37
N SER A 120 12.68 17.14 19.77
CA SER A 120 12.28 16.10 18.82
C SER A 120 11.32 15.10 19.47
N LYS A 121 11.60 14.72 20.71
CA LYS A 121 10.71 13.85 21.49
C LYS A 121 9.38 14.54 21.78
N GLU A 122 9.38 15.78 22.25
CA GLU A 122 8.15 16.54 22.50
C GLU A 122 7.26 16.65 21.25
N ILE A 123 7.83 16.97 20.10
CA ILE A 123 7.08 17.12 18.84
C ILE A 123 6.47 15.77 18.41
N ARG A 124 7.20 14.66 18.59
CA ARG A 124 6.70 13.31 18.32
C ARG A 124 5.58 12.92 19.28
N ASP A 125 5.75 13.21 20.56
CA ASP A 125 4.73 12.93 21.58
C ASP A 125 3.48 13.78 21.34
N GLU A 126 3.65 15.05 20.97
CA GLU A 126 2.55 15.93 20.56
C GLU A 126 1.81 15.32 19.39
N PHE A 127 2.48 15.00 18.28
CA PHE A 127 1.86 14.42 17.09
C PHE A 127 1.06 13.15 17.43
N ASN A 128 1.66 12.23 18.18
CA ASN A 128 0.99 11.00 18.61
C ASN A 128 -0.25 11.29 19.47
N SER A 129 -0.21 12.32 20.32
CA SER A 129 -1.35 12.73 21.14
C SER A 129 -2.51 13.30 20.32
N LEU A 130 -2.27 13.76 19.09
CA LEU A 130 -3.31 14.28 18.20
C LEU A 130 -4.14 13.18 17.55
N ILE A 131 -3.61 11.97 17.45
CA ILE A 131 -4.26 10.84 16.77
C ILE A 131 -5.37 10.28 17.68
N GLN A 132 -6.57 10.12 17.12
CA GLN A 132 -7.69 9.46 17.78
C GLN A 132 -7.63 7.94 17.54
N ARG A 133 -7.42 7.56 16.28
CA ARG A 133 -7.23 6.16 15.86
C ARG A 133 -6.49 6.13 14.52
N SER A 134 -5.91 4.98 14.21
CA SER A 134 -5.32 4.73 12.90
C SER A 134 -5.61 3.30 12.46
N ASN A 135 -5.56 3.08 11.15
CA ASN A 135 -5.61 1.76 10.55
C ASN A 135 -4.45 1.62 9.58
N HIS A 136 -3.68 0.54 9.72
CA HIS A 136 -2.50 0.26 8.90
C HIS A 136 -2.80 -0.93 7.99
N VAL A 137 -2.52 -0.76 6.71
CA VAL A 137 -2.73 -1.80 5.69
C VAL A 137 -1.55 -1.86 4.74
N ILE A 138 -1.27 -3.05 4.22
CA ILE A 138 -0.31 -3.25 3.14
C ILE A 138 -1.07 -3.51 1.84
N GLY A 139 -0.70 -2.79 0.79
CA GLY A 139 -1.25 -2.95 -0.55
C GLY A 139 -0.17 -3.06 -1.61
N TYR A 140 -0.58 -3.22 -2.86
CA TYR A 140 0.31 -3.09 -4.00
C TYR A 140 -0.32 -2.22 -5.08
N HIS A 141 0.51 -1.55 -5.86
CA HIS A 141 0.13 -0.72 -7.00
C HIS A 141 0.82 -1.23 -8.27
N PRO A 142 0.08 -1.59 -9.33
CA PRO A 142 0.67 -1.94 -10.61
C PRO A 142 1.40 -0.75 -11.23
N ILE A 143 2.67 -0.95 -11.61
CA ILE A 143 3.55 0.13 -12.12
C ILE A 143 3.08 0.65 -13.49
N ASP A 144 2.33 -0.16 -14.22
CA ASP A 144 1.78 0.16 -15.55
C ASP A 144 0.51 1.03 -15.51
N ILE A 145 -0.07 1.25 -14.32
CA ILE A 145 -1.24 2.12 -14.13
C ILE A 145 -0.75 3.45 -13.55
N LYS A 146 -0.72 4.50 -14.38
CA LYS A 146 -0.37 5.87 -13.96
C LYS A 146 -1.57 6.68 -13.47
#